data_AF-A0A418RSE8-F1
#
_entry.id   AF-A0A418RSE8-F1
#
_cell.length_a   1.000
_cell.length_b   1.000
_cell.length_c   1.000
_cell.angle_alpha   90.00
_cell.angle_beta   90.00
_cell.angle_gamma   90.00
#
_symmetry.space_group_name_H-M   'P 1'
#
loop_
_entity.id
_entity.type
_entity.pdbx_description
1 polymer ?
#
loop_
_entity_poly.entity_id
_entity_poly.type
_entity_poly.pdbx_seq_one_letter_code
_entity_poly.pdbx_strand_id
1 'polypeptide(L)'
;MARIKFIVTGDMEKSALHKSLQRFFPNIRDSDEVIWDTPRKAQCVTSYPLQPLTSGNLPSKPMIELAKAMFAETFSSKTGHPADLVIVVDDVELGNLNQEAVIAEHFRAAVNTVFSLENYDLKTEERRRKQIQQKCSFHLLKPMVEAYLFGDSASLALAGVQNGVNTCLVHPSDVEQFESNDSLWLTICHAENTKKQQNKPWWRNELHPKRYLEHLTERGQVTYEETKGGKDALIALDWSVVPKCQLDIPIIRSLFEDISEWFGIESPIIGDTHPGFYPATSVNRANLLLRNM
;
A
#
# COMPACT_ATOMS: atom_id res chain seq x y z
N MET A 1 8.87 17.82 -17.75
CA MET A 1 8.86 17.41 -16.32
C MET A 1 7.75 16.39 -16.15
N ALA A 2 8.08 15.19 -15.67
CA ALA A 2 7.11 14.12 -15.41
C ALA A 2 6.74 14.11 -13.93
N ARG A 3 5.50 13.73 -13.59
CA ARG A 3 4.99 13.80 -12.21
C ARG A 3 4.43 12.47 -11.73
N ILE A 4 4.87 12.02 -10.57
CA ILE A 4 4.33 10.86 -9.86
C ILE A 4 3.54 11.34 -8.65
N LYS A 5 2.31 10.84 -8.49
CA LYS A 5 1.41 11.19 -7.39
C LYS A 5 0.86 9.93 -6.73
N PHE A 6 1.01 9.85 -5.42
CA PHE A 6 0.35 8.80 -4.64
C PHE A 6 -0.98 9.28 -4.07
N ILE A 7 -1.96 8.37 -4.02
CA ILE A 7 -3.13 8.45 -3.15
C ILE A 7 -2.97 7.38 -2.07
N VAL A 8 -2.98 7.77 -0.80
CA VAL A 8 -2.73 6.86 0.32
C VAL A 8 -3.82 6.96 1.38
N THR A 9 -3.91 5.98 2.27
CA THR A 9 -4.95 5.94 3.31
C THR A 9 -4.48 6.31 4.73
N GLY A 10 -3.20 6.15 5.07
CA GLY A 10 -2.63 6.56 6.35
C GLY A 10 -1.87 7.91 6.33
N ASP A 11 -1.49 8.40 7.51
CA ASP A 11 -0.74 9.66 7.65
C ASP A 11 0.78 9.45 7.46
N MET A 12 1.29 8.29 7.89
CA MET A 12 2.70 7.94 7.70
C MET A 12 3.07 7.94 6.22
N GLU A 13 2.33 7.21 5.39
CA GLU A 13 2.55 7.06 3.95
C GLU A 13 2.45 8.42 3.27
N LYS A 14 1.46 9.25 3.69
CA LYS A 14 1.28 10.59 3.14
C LYS A 14 2.54 11.43 3.32
N SER A 15 3.21 11.28 4.45
CA SER A 15 4.39 12.07 4.79
C SER A 15 5.71 11.49 4.27
N ALA A 16 5.79 10.17 4.08
CA ALA A 16 7.05 9.46 3.89
C ALA A 16 7.14 8.56 2.66
N LEU A 17 6.05 7.93 2.20
CA LEU A 17 6.14 6.85 1.19
C LEU A 17 6.81 7.30 -0.11
N HIS A 18 6.40 8.45 -0.66
CA HIS A 18 7.00 9.03 -1.86
C HIS A 18 8.51 9.25 -1.74
N LYS A 19 9.00 9.71 -0.58
CA LYS A 19 10.44 9.94 -0.34
C LYS A 19 11.19 8.62 -0.17
N SER A 20 10.56 7.67 0.51
CA SER A 20 11.11 6.34 0.71
C SER A 20 11.39 5.66 -0.63
N LEU A 21 10.38 5.64 -1.51
CA LEU A 21 10.46 5.04 -2.85
C LEU A 21 11.37 5.82 -3.79
N GLN A 22 11.32 7.16 -3.78
CA GLN A 22 12.14 8.02 -4.65
C GLN A 22 13.63 7.67 -4.64
N ARG A 23 14.18 7.19 -3.51
CA ARG A 23 15.59 6.80 -3.40
C ARG A 23 16.00 5.64 -4.30
N PHE A 24 15.03 4.85 -4.77
CA PHE A 24 15.25 3.64 -5.58
C PHE A 24 15.01 3.85 -7.07
N PHE A 25 14.59 5.05 -7.48
CA PHE A 25 14.23 5.35 -8.86
C PHE A 25 14.98 6.57 -9.40
N PRO A 26 15.23 6.64 -10.71
CA PRO A 26 15.84 7.80 -11.34
C PRO A 26 15.05 9.09 -11.07
N ASN A 27 15.76 10.21 -11.01
CA ASN A 27 15.17 11.55 -10.99
C ASN A 27 14.93 12.12 -12.39
N ILE A 28 15.28 11.37 -13.45
CA ILE A 28 15.10 11.76 -14.85
C ILE A 28 14.44 10.60 -15.61
N ARG A 29 13.48 10.93 -16.46
CA ARG A 29 12.85 10.00 -17.42
C ARG A 29 12.67 10.73 -18.74
N ASP A 30 13.07 10.12 -19.86
CA ASP A 30 12.88 10.70 -21.20
C ASP A 30 13.42 12.15 -21.33
N SER A 31 14.54 12.45 -20.65
CA SER A 31 15.15 13.79 -20.51
C SER A 31 14.37 14.80 -19.65
N ASP A 32 13.26 14.38 -19.05
CA ASP A 32 12.47 15.18 -18.12
C ASP A 32 12.80 14.86 -16.66
N GLU A 33 12.93 15.90 -15.83
CA GLU A 33 12.97 15.73 -14.37
C GLU A 33 11.66 15.11 -13.87
N VAL A 34 11.79 14.13 -12.97
CA VAL A 34 10.67 13.45 -12.33
C VAL A 34 10.41 14.02 -10.95
N ILE A 35 9.22 14.58 -10.76
CA ILE A 35 8.76 15.15 -9.50
C ILE A 35 7.88 14.12 -8.78
N TRP A 36 8.32 13.76 -7.58
CA TRP A 36 7.56 12.93 -6.64
C TRP A 36 6.70 13.82 -5.75
N ASP A 37 5.45 14.03 -6.16
CA ASP A 37 4.54 14.91 -5.43
C ASP A 37 4.19 14.34 -4.05
N THR A 38 4.00 15.23 -3.06
CA THR A 38 3.48 14.83 -1.75
C THR A 38 2.14 14.10 -1.94
N PRO A 39 1.99 12.87 -1.41
CA PRO A 39 0.77 12.10 -1.56
C PRO A 39 -0.48 12.83 -1.08
N ARG A 40 -1.62 12.49 -1.69
CA ARG A 40 -2.95 12.86 -1.20
C ARG A 40 -3.45 11.76 -0.27
N LYS A 41 -3.88 12.13 0.93
CA LYS A 41 -4.59 11.21 1.81
C LYS A 41 -6.07 11.17 1.45
N ALA A 42 -6.62 9.97 1.38
CA ALA A 42 -8.05 9.69 1.32
C ALA A 42 -8.44 8.81 2.53
N GLN A 43 -9.74 8.67 2.78
CA GLN A 43 -10.20 7.88 3.93
C GLN A 43 -9.89 6.39 3.74
N CYS A 44 -9.42 5.73 4.80
CA CYS A 44 -9.10 4.30 4.82
C CYS A 44 -10.34 3.44 4.54
N VAL A 45 -10.16 2.41 3.71
CA VAL A 45 -11.23 1.52 3.24
C VAL A 45 -11.31 0.23 4.07
N THR A 46 -10.20 -0.22 4.62
CA THR A 46 -10.00 -1.60 5.12
C THR A 46 -10.19 -1.75 6.63
N SER A 47 -10.61 -0.71 7.35
CA SER A 47 -10.79 -0.80 8.82
C SER A 47 -11.83 -1.83 9.29
N TYR A 48 -12.67 -2.33 8.38
CA TYR A 48 -13.61 -3.44 8.60
C TYR A 48 -13.57 -4.41 7.42
N PRO A 49 -13.82 -5.72 7.65
CA PRO A 49 -13.87 -6.71 6.59
C PRO A 49 -14.85 -6.30 5.49
N LEU A 50 -14.35 -6.24 4.26
CA LEU A 50 -15.16 -6.10 3.08
C LEU A 50 -15.96 -7.39 2.86
N GLN A 51 -17.10 -7.26 2.20
CA GLN A 51 -17.89 -8.41 1.78
C GLN A 51 -17.70 -8.57 0.28
N PRO A 52 -17.50 -9.80 -0.24
CA PRO A 52 -17.39 -10.02 -1.67
C PRO A 52 -18.52 -9.34 -2.45
N LEU A 53 -18.17 -8.75 -3.59
CA LEU A 53 -19.16 -8.15 -4.47
C LEU A 53 -19.97 -9.25 -5.16
N THR A 54 -21.14 -9.58 -4.61
CA THR A 54 -22.14 -10.40 -5.30
C THR A 54 -22.94 -9.54 -6.29
N SER A 55 -23.59 -10.17 -7.27
CA SER A 55 -24.38 -9.48 -8.30
C SER A 55 -25.32 -8.43 -7.71
N GLY A 56 -25.07 -7.15 -8.04
CA GLY A 56 -25.88 -6.01 -7.58
C GLY A 56 -25.32 -5.25 -6.37
N ASN A 57 -24.28 -5.77 -5.71
CA ASN A 57 -23.61 -5.03 -4.64
C ASN A 57 -22.75 -3.90 -5.21
N LEU A 58 -22.82 -2.74 -4.57
CA LEU A 58 -21.97 -1.60 -4.89
C LEU A 58 -20.64 -1.69 -4.12
N PRO A 59 -19.55 -1.14 -4.69
CA PRO A 59 -18.32 -0.97 -3.95
C PRO A 59 -18.54 -0.12 -2.69
N SER A 60 -17.68 -0.31 -1.67
CA SER A 60 -17.78 0.48 -0.45
C SER A 60 -17.57 1.96 -0.75
N LYS A 61 -18.25 2.83 0.02
CA LYS A 61 -18.12 4.29 -0.15
C LYS A 61 -16.66 4.77 -0.07
N PRO A 62 -15.83 4.29 0.89
CA PRO A 62 -14.42 4.68 0.93
C PRO A 62 -13.66 4.30 -0.35
N MET A 63 -13.96 3.15 -0.95
CA MET A 63 -13.33 2.73 -2.20
C MET A 63 -13.72 3.63 -3.39
N ILE A 64 -14.98 4.06 -3.45
CA ILE A 64 -15.44 5.07 -4.42
C ILE A 64 -14.68 6.39 -4.23
N GLU A 65 -14.48 6.84 -2.99
CA GLU A 65 -13.74 8.06 -2.71
C GLU A 65 -12.25 7.96 -3.05
N LEU A 66 -11.62 6.78 -2.88
CA LEU A 66 -10.27 6.52 -3.40
C LEU A 66 -10.22 6.62 -4.93
N ALA A 67 -11.17 5.98 -5.63
CA ALA A 67 -11.23 6.05 -7.09
C ALA A 67 -11.46 7.50 -7.58
N LYS A 68 -12.35 8.27 -6.91
CA LYS A 68 -12.53 9.71 -7.22
C LYS A 68 -11.26 10.52 -7.01
N ALA A 69 -10.50 10.24 -5.95
CA ALA A 69 -9.23 10.90 -5.72
C ALA A 69 -8.22 10.60 -6.85
N MET A 70 -8.14 9.34 -7.30
CA MET A 70 -7.33 8.94 -8.44
C MET A 70 -7.72 9.69 -9.71
N PHE A 71 -9.01 9.74 -10.06
CA PHE A 71 -9.52 10.49 -11.22
C PHE A 71 -9.17 11.97 -11.13
N ALA A 72 -9.33 12.55 -9.94
CA ALA A 72 -9.04 13.95 -9.70
C ALA A 72 -7.56 14.25 -10.00
N GLU A 73 -6.60 13.46 -9.53
CA GLU A 73 -5.17 13.71 -9.80
C GLU A 73 -4.74 13.33 -11.24
N THR A 74 -5.50 12.44 -11.91
CA THR A 74 -5.22 12.00 -13.28
C THR A 74 -5.65 13.02 -14.33
N PHE A 75 -6.81 13.65 -14.13
CA PHE A 75 -7.42 14.55 -15.12
C PHE A 75 -7.43 16.01 -14.70
N SER A 76 -7.29 16.27 -13.41
CA SER A 76 -7.31 17.61 -12.85
C SER A 76 -6.07 17.82 -11.98
N SER A 77 -5.68 19.06 -11.81
CA SER A 77 -4.67 19.40 -10.82
C SER A 77 -4.93 20.81 -10.34
N LYS A 78 -4.80 21.01 -9.03
CA LYS A 78 -4.85 22.37 -8.46
C LYS A 78 -3.73 23.26 -9.03
N THR A 79 -2.65 22.67 -9.53
CA THR A 79 -1.50 23.37 -10.13
C THR A 79 -1.55 23.40 -11.66
N GLY A 80 -2.67 22.96 -12.27
CA GLY A 80 -2.88 22.98 -13.72
C GLY A 80 -2.19 21.86 -14.50
N HIS A 81 -1.35 21.04 -13.86
CA HIS A 81 -0.61 19.94 -14.49
C HIS A 81 -1.01 18.62 -13.82
N PRO A 82 -1.80 17.77 -14.49
CA PRO A 82 -2.15 16.43 -14.00
C PRO A 82 -0.91 15.55 -13.85
N ALA A 83 -1.00 14.51 -13.02
CA ALA A 83 0.09 13.56 -12.87
C ALA A 83 0.25 12.66 -14.11
N ASP A 84 1.48 12.18 -14.33
CA ASP A 84 1.83 11.24 -15.39
C ASP A 84 1.81 9.78 -14.89
N LEU A 85 1.91 9.62 -13.57
CA LEU A 85 1.64 8.38 -12.85
C LEU A 85 0.86 8.68 -11.57
N VAL A 86 -0.29 8.05 -11.41
CA VAL A 86 -1.10 8.08 -10.19
C VAL A 86 -1.16 6.69 -9.59
N ILE A 87 -0.62 6.52 -8.39
CA ILE A 87 -0.58 5.22 -7.71
C ILE A 87 -1.47 5.31 -6.48
N VAL A 88 -2.54 4.54 -6.45
CA VAL A 88 -3.37 4.38 -5.26
C VAL A 88 -2.78 3.26 -4.42
N VAL A 89 -2.53 3.53 -3.14
CA VAL A 89 -1.97 2.58 -2.18
C VAL A 89 -2.90 2.51 -0.97
N ASP A 90 -3.47 1.34 -0.71
CA ASP A 90 -4.28 1.11 0.47
C ASP A 90 -3.51 0.29 1.50
N ASP A 91 -3.52 0.77 2.74
CA ASP A 91 -2.92 0.10 3.89
C ASP A 91 -3.90 -0.95 4.43
N VAL A 92 -3.52 -2.23 4.40
CA VAL A 92 -4.47 -3.36 4.55
C VAL A 92 -4.67 -3.73 6.01
N GLU A 93 -5.54 -3.00 6.70
CA GLU A 93 -5.89 -3.30 8.09
C GLU A 93 -6.37 -4.75 8.33
N LEU A 94 -6.20 -5.23 9.57
CA LEU A 94 -6.46 -6.62 9.98
C LEU A 94 -7.79 -7.24 9.52
N GLY A 95 -8.84 -6.42 9.43
CA GLY A 95 -10.17 -6.89 9.01
C GLY A 95 -10.19 -7.46 7.60
N ASN A 96 -9.23 -7.08 6.76
CA ASN A 96 -9.12 -7.50 5.37
C ASN A 96 -7.85 -8.31 5.07
N LEU A 97 -7.17 -8.80 6.10
CA LEU A 97 -6.04 -9.70 5.91
C LEU A 97 -6.49 -10.94 5.13
N ASN A 98 -5.76 -11.32 4.09
CA ASN A 98 -6.08 -12.42 3.16
C ASN A 98 -7.34 -12.19 2.31
N GLN A 99 -7.79 -10.93 2.18
CA GLN A 99 -8.89 -10.52 1.31
C GLN A 99 -8.40 -9.63 0.15
N GLU A 100 -7.14 -9.75 -0.26
CA GLU A 100 -6.51 -8.85 -1.24
C GLU A 100 -7.26 -8.86 -2.58
N ALA A 101 -7.75 -10.03 -3.00
CA ALA A 101 -8.59 -10.15 -4.20
C ALA A 101 -9.91 -9.39 -4.07
N VAL A 102 -10.56 -9.46 -2.91
CA VAL A 102 -11.82 -8.74 -2.62
C VAL A 102 -11.58 -7.23 -2.61
N ILE A 103 -10.48 -6.75 -2.01
CA ILE A 103 -10.09 -5.34 -2.05
C ILE A 103 -9.90 -4.88 -3.51
N ALA A 104 -9.16 -5.65 -4.31
CA ALA A 104 -8.95 -5.34 -5.73
C ALA A 104 -10.27 -5.30 -6.53
N GLU A 105 -11.19 -6.26 -6.31
CA GLU A 105 -12.53 -6.25 -6.90
C GLU A 105 -13.33 -5.00 -6.52
N HIS A 106 -13.31 -4.64 -5.24
CA HIS A 106 -13.94 -3.41 -4.77
C HIS A 106 -13.37 -2.17 -5.46
N PHE A 107 -12.06 -2.09 -5.65
CA PHE A 107 -11.45 -0.94 -6.33
C PHE A 107 -11.79 -0.90 -7.82
N ARG A 108 -11.77 -2.04 -8.53
CA ARG A 108 -12.22 -2.12 -9.93
C ARG A 108 -13.68 -1.67 -10.08
N ALA A 109 -14.56 -2.13 -9.20
CA ALA A 109 -15.96 -1.71 -9.21
C ALA A 109 -16.11 -0.21 -8.88
N ALA A 110 -15.29 0.33 -7.97
CA ALA A 110 -15.29 1.76 -7.63
C ALA A 110 -14.89 2.63 -8.84
N VAL A 111 -13.85 2.26 -9.57
CA VAL A 111 -13.43 2.94 -10.80
C VAL A 111 -14.55 2.97 -11.84
N ASN A 112 -15.23 1.83 -12.06
CA ASN A 112 -16.37 1.78 -12.97
C ASN A 112 -17.56 2.61 -12.49
N THR A 113 -17.81 2.63 -11.18
CA THR A 113 -18.84 3.48 -10.58
C THR A 113 -18.55 4.97 -10.83
N VAL A 114 -17.29 5.40 -10.71
CA VAL A 114 -16.91 6.80 -11.01
C VAL A 114 -17.16 7.15 -12.47
N PHE A 115 -16.85 6.27 -13.43
CA PHE A 115 -17.22 6.48 -14.84
C PHE A 115 -18.73 6.65 -15.03
N SER A 116 -19.54 5.80 -14.40
CA SER A 116 -20.99 5.86 -14.51
C SER A 116 -21.60 7.12 -13.90
N LEU A 117 -21.00 7.68 -12.84
CA LEU A 117 -21.48 8.90 -12.18
C LEU A 117 -21.28 10.16 -13.04
N GLU A 118 -20.27 10.17 -13.89
CA GLU A 118 -19.88 11.35 -14.67
C GLU A 118 -20.68 11.50 -15.98
N ASN A 119 -21.43 10.48 -16.40
CA ASN A 119 -22.29 10.48 -17.59
C ASN A 119 -21.58 10.97 -18.88
N TYR A 120 -20.35 10.52 -19.11
CA TYR A 120 -19.60 10.86 -20.32
C TYR A 120 -20.27 10.27 -21.58
N ASP A 121 -20.09 10.95 -22.72
CA ASP A 121 -20.34 10.31 -24.01
C ASP A 121 -19.32 9.19 -24.26
N LEU A 122 -19.67 8.22 -25.11
CA LEU A 122 -18.87 7.02 -25.37
C LEU A 122 -17.41 7.33 -25.78
N LYS A 123 -17.18 8.37 -26.59
CA LYS A 123 -15.82 8.72 -27.05
C LYS A 123 -15.00 9.31 -25.91
N THR A 124 -15.61 10.16 -25.09
CA THR A 124 -14.95 10.74 -23.91
C THR A 124 -14.63 9.66 -22.88
N GLU A 125 -15.56 8.73 -22.62
CA GLU A 125 -15.33 7.62 -21.71
C GLU A 125 -14.18 6.74 -22.19
N GLU A 126 -14.18 6.32 -23.47
CA GLU A 126 -13.12 5.48 -24.04
C GLU A 126 -11.74 6.16 -23.94
N ARG A 127 -11.66 7.45 -24.26
CA ARG A 127 -10.43 8.23 -24.14
C ARG A 127 -9.94 8.29 -22.70
N ARG A 128 -10.84 8.52 -21.73
CA ARG A 128 -10.48 8.60 -20.31
C ARG A 128 -10.08 7.22 -19.75
N ARG A 129 -10.75 6.14 -20.16
CA ARG A 129 -10.36 4.77 -19.82
C ARG A 129 -8.94 4.46 -20.29
N LYS A 130 -8.58 4.81 -21.52
CA LYS A 130 -7.20 4.68 -22.03
C LYS A 130 -6.20 5.47 -21.19
N GLN A 131 -6.54 6.70 -20.81
CA GLN A 131 -5.66 7.53 -19.96
C GLN A 131 -5.47 6.92 -18.57
N ILE A 132 -6.53 6.44 -17.92
CA ILE A 132 -6.44 5.75 -16.63
C ILE A 132 -5.63 4.47 -16.75
N GLN A 133 -5.89 3.63 -17.77
CA GLN A 133 -5.15 2.41 -18.04
C GLN A 133 -3.63 2.67 -18.18
N GLN A 134 -3.24 3.81 -18.76
CA GLN A 134 -1.83 4.15 -18.97
C GLN A 134 -1.16 4.80 -17.76
N LYS A 135 -1.93 5.56 -16.96
CA LYS A 135 -1.41 6.44 -15.90
C LYS A 135 -1.66 5.95 -14.49
N CYS A 136 -2.61 5.04 -14.28
CA CYS A 136 -3.08 4.70 -12.95
C CYS A 136 -2.74 3.27 -12.57
N SER A 137 -2.41 3.04 -11.30
CA SER A 137 -2.31 1.70 -10.72
C SER A 137 -2.84 1.68 -9.29
N PHE A 138 -3.15 0.48 -8.81
CA PHE A 138 -3.61 0.25 -7.44
C PHE A 138 -2.78 -0.85 -6.79
N HIS A 139 -2.26 -0.56 -5.60
CA HIS A 139 -1.38 -1.43 -4.82
C HIS A 139 -1.78 -1.44 -3.36
N LEU A 140 -1.21 -2.37 -2.60
CA LEU A 140 -1.48 -2.54 -1.18
C LEU A 140 -0.20 -2.45 -0.36
N LEU A 141 -0.33 -2.11 0.92
CA LEU A 141 0.68 -2.35 1.95
C LEU A 141 0.09 -3.38 2.92
N LYS A 142 0.72 -4.56 3.05
CA LYS A 142 0.14 -5.71 3.77
C LYS A 142 1.07 -6.19 4.89
N PRO A 143 0.53 -6.55 6.07
CA PRO A 143 -0.83 -6.25 6.58
C PRO A 143 -0.96 -4.80 7.10
N MET A 144 0.07 -3.99 6.95
CA MET A 144 0.12 -2.58 7.35
C MET A 144 1.52 -2.12 6.97
N VAL A 145 1.70 -0.84 6.69
CA VAL A 145 3.02 -0.28 6.36
C VAL A 145 4.06 -0.52 7.46
N GLU A 146 3.64 -0.58 8.74
CA GLU A 146 4.54 -0.86 9.86
C GLU A 146 5.20 -2.24 9.76
N ALA A 147 4.58 -3.21 9.10
CA ALA A 147 5.15 -4.54 8.95
C ALA A 147 6.50 -4.50 8.23
N TYR A 148 6.63 -3.65 7.20
CA TYR A 148 7.85 -3.53 6.41
C TYR A 148 9.03 -2.98 7.21
N LEU A 149 8.78 -2.21 8.26
CA LEU A 149 9.84 -1.73 9.14
C LEU A 149 10.59 -2.91 9.76
N PHE A 150 9.90 -4.01 10.08
CA PHE A 150 10.52 -5.21 10.66
C PHE A 150 11.48 -5.94 9.73
N GLY A 151 11.47 -5.65 8.42
CA GLY A 151 12.42 -6.21 7.45
C GLY A 151 13.79 -5.52 7.49
N ASP A 152 13.87 -4.32 8.10
CA ASP A 152 15.06 -3.48 8.19
C ASP A 152 15.27 -2.98 9.63
N SER A 153 16.25 -3.57 10.31
CA SER A 153 16.58 -3.21 11.70
C SER A 153 16.96 -1.74 11.89
N ALA A 154 17.54 -1.08 10.87
CA ALA A 154 17.92 0.33 10.97
C ALA A 154 16.67 1.22 10.96
N SER A 155 15.69 0.87 10.11
CA SER A 155 14.38 1.50 10.10
C SER A 155 13.62 1.31 11.43
N LEU A 156 13.61 0.10 12.00
CA LEU A 156 13.02 -0.13 13.34
C LEU A 156 13.67 0.72 14.44
N ALA A 157 14.99 0.88 14.40
CA ALA A 157 15.68 1.71 15.38
C ALA A 157 15.23 3.18 15.30
N LEU A 158 15.00 3.69 14.09
CA LEU A 158 14.45 5.04 13.88
C LEU A 158 12.99 5.18 14.35
N ALA A 159 12.22 4.09 14.30
CA ALA A 159 10.87 4.04 14.87
C ALA A 159 10.87 4.05 16.41
N GLY A 160 12.03 3.89 17.05
CA GLY A 160 12.21 3.94 18.51
C GLY A 160 12.44 2.57 19.16
N VAL A 161 12.58 1.50 18.39
CA VAL A 161 12.91 0.17 18.93
C VAL A 161 14.39 0.17 19.34
N GLN A 162 14.68 -0.30 20.55
CA GLN A 162 16.06 -0.35 21.03
C GLN A 162 16.92 -1.32 20.21
N ASN A 163 18.18 -0.94 19.98
CA ASN A 163 19.14 -1.80 19.28
C ASN A 163 19.29 -3.16 19.97
N GLY A 164 19.28 -4.24 19.18
CA GLY A 164 19.45 -5.61 19.68
C GLY A 164 18.18 -6.27 20.21
N VAL A 165 17.03 -5.60 20.18
CA VAL A 165 15.73 -6.23 20.46
C VAL A 165 15.42 -7.27 19.37
N ASN A 166 15.13 -8.50 19.79
CA ASN A 166 14.65 -9.54 18.88
C ASN A 166 13.16 -9.32 18.61
N THR A 167 12.80 -9.20 17.33
CA THR A 167 11.42 -8.93 16.90
C THR A 167 10.52 -10.16 16.89
N CYS A 168 11.02 -11.37 17.19
CA CYS A 168 10.21 -12.57 17.47
C CYS A 168 9.00 -12.72 16.52
N LEU A 169 9.28 -12.94 15.24
CA LEU A 169 8.29 -13.17 14.20
C LEU A 169 8.16 -14.66 13.89
N VAL A 170 6.95 -15.12 13.57
CA VAL A 170 6.70 -16.47 13.05
C VAL A 170 7.31 -16.63 11.67
N HIS A 171 7.20 -15.59 10.84
CA HIS A 171 7.74 -15.52 9.49
C HIS A 171 8.85 -14.45 9.41
N PRO A 172 10.09 -14.77 9.81
CA PRO A 172 11.16 -13.76 9.93
C PRO A 172 11.69 -13.26 8.58
N SER A 173 11.38 -13.94 7.47
CA SER A 173 11.79 -13.54 6.12
C SER A 173 10.73 -12.73 5.37
N ASP A 174 9.45 -13.01 5.64
CA ASP A 174 8.32 -12.44 4.91
C ASP A 174 7.43 -11.61 5.84
N VAL A 175 7.70 -10.31 5.85
CA VAL A 175 6.95 -9.35 6.67
C VAL A 175 5.52 -9.12 6.16
N GLU A 176 5.16 -9.55 4.94
CA GLU A 176 3.76 -9.51 4.49
C GLU A 176 2.91 -10.61 5.14
N GLN A 177 3.56 -11.61 5.76
CA GLN A 177 2.98 -12.65 6.61
C GLN A 177 3.19 -12.33 8.09
N PHE A 178 3.20 -11.04 8.46
CA PHE A 178 3.49 -10.61 9.81
C PHE A 178 2.63 -11.33 10.86
N GLU A 179 3.31 -12.02 11.78
CA GLU A 179 2.75 -12.62 12.98
C GLU A 179 3.87 -12.66 14.03
N SER A 180 3.59 -12.23 15.25
CA SER A 180 4.55 -12.29 16.35
C SER A 180 4.38 -13.54 17.20
N ASN A 181 5.50 -14.16 17.57
CA ASN A 181 5.58 -15.25 18.55
C ASN A 181 6.24 -14.83 19.89
N ASP A 182 6.37 -13.51 20.14
CA ASP A 182 6.90 -12.98 21.40
C ASP A 182 5.98 -13.36 22.57
N SER A 183 6.47 -14.17 23.52
CA SER A 183 5.68 -14.68 24.64
C SER A 183 5.09 -13.60 25.55
N LEU A 184 5.83 -12.51 25.76
CA LEU A 184 5.36 -11.38 26.56
C LEU A 184 4.30 -10.58 25.79
N TRP A 185 4.41 -10.49 24.46
CA TRP A 185 3.38 -9.88 23.62
C TRP A 185 2.11 -10.73 23.56
N LEU A 186 2.25 -12.04 23.38
CA LEU A 186 1.14 -12.98 23.30
C LEU A 186 0.25 -12.95 24.55
N THR A 187 0.83 -12.70 25.72
CA THR A 187 0.06 -12.53 26.96
C THR A 187 -0.90 -11.33 26.89
N ILE A 188 -0.45 -10.21 26.31
CA ILE A 188 -1.26 -9.00 26.07
C ILE A 188 -2.30 -9.30 24.98
N CYS A 189 -1.89 -9.95 23.90
CA CYS A 189 -2.78 -10.34 22.79
C CYS A 189 -3.94 -11.19 23.28
N HIS A 190 -3.71 -12.21 24.12
CA HIS A 190 -4.79 -13.03 24.67
C HIS A 190 -5.84 -12.20 25.40
N ALA A 191 -5.41 -11.29 26.29
CA ALA A 191 -6.32 -10.45 27.04
C ALA A 191 -7.12 -9.48 26.14
N GLU A 192 -6.47 -8.86 25.14
CA GLU A 192 -7.12 -7.95 24.21
C GLU A 192 -8.05 -8.67 23.22
N ASN A 193 -7.62 -9.83 22.71
CA ASN A 193 -8.40 -10.66 21.81
C ASN A 193 -9.71 -11.11 22.46
N THR A 194 -9.69 -11.57 23.71
CA THR A 194 -10.91 -11.95 24.44
C THR A 194 -11.93 -10.82 24.53
N LYS A 195 -11.48 -9.56 24.68
CA LYS A 195 -12.37 -8.39 24.72
C LYS A 195 -12.89 -8.03 23.33
N LYS A 196 -12.00 -7.94 22.33
CA LYS A 196 -12.33 -7.42 21.00
C LYS A 196 -13.13 -8.42 20.16
N GLN A 197 -12.84 -9.71 20.28
CA GLN A 197 -13.48 -10.77 19.50
C GLN A 197 -14.98 -10.94 19.80
N GLN A 198 -15.48 -10.39 20.91
CA GLN A 198 -16.92 -10.33 21.20
C GLN A 198 -17.69 -9.57 20.12
N ASN A 199 -17.10 -8.51 19.56
CA ASN A 199 -17.73 -7.66 18.53
C ASN A 199 -17.03 -7.76 17.17
N LYS A 200 -15.78 -8.23 17.14
CA LYS A 200 -14.96 -8.34 15.93
C LYS A 200 -14.31 -9.73 15.88
N PRO A 201 -15.05 -10.78 15.46
CA PRO A 201 -14.56 -12.17 15.51
C PRO A 201 -13.24 -12.41 14.75
N TRP A 202 -12.97 -11.58 13.74
CA TRP A 202 -11.76 -11.56 12.92
C TRP A 202 -10.54 -10.93 13.60
N TRP A 203 -10.71 -10.24 14.74
CA TRP A 203 -9.61 -9.54 15.41
C TRP A 203 -8.57 -10.52 15.94
N ARG A 204 -7.29 -10.26 15.64
CA ARG A 204 -6.11 -11.04 16.05
C ARG A 204 -4.96 -10.08 16.31
N ASN A 205 -4.70 -9.73 17.57
CA ASN A 205 -3.74 -8.69 17.95
C ASN A 205 -2.28 -9.06 17.65
N GLU A 206 -1.98 -10.36 17.66
CA GLU A 206 -0.67 -10.95 17.31
C GLU A 206 -0.28 -10.74 15.84
N LEU A 207 -1.26 -10.43 14.97
CA LEU A 207 -1.05 -10.11 13.55
C LEU A 207 -0.95 -8.59 13.30
N HIS A 208 -1.01 -7.75 14.33
CA HIS A 208 -1.08 -6.29 14.19
C HIS A 208 0.31 -5.65 14.31
N PRO A 209 1.01 -5.33 13.20
CA PRO A 209 2.39 -4.86 13.26
C PRO A 209 2.55 -3.54 14.02
N LYS A 210 1.62 -2.59 13.83
CA LYS A 210 1.62 -1.34 14.59
C LYS A 210 1.54 -1.53 16.10
N ARG A 211 0.63 -2.40 16.57
CA ARG A 211 0.47 -2.67 18.01
C ARG A 211 1.68 -3.37 18.60
N TYR A 212 2.28 -4.27 17.83
CA TYR A 212 3.52 -4.92 18.25
C TYR A 212 4.69 -3.93 18.28
N LEU A 213 4.78 -3.02 17.29
CA LEU A 213 5.77 -1.95 17.28
C LEU A 213 5.61 -1.02 18.49
N GLU A 214 4.39 -0.59 18.81
CA GLU A 214 4.07 0.17 20.03
C GLU A 214 4.62 -0.55 21.28
N HIS A 215 4.30 -1.84 21.43
CA HIS A 215 4.78 -2.66 22.55
C HIS A 215 6.31 -2.75 22.62
N LEU A 216 7.02 -2.90 21.49
CA LEU A 216 8.48 -2.90 21.47
C LEU A 216 9.08 -1.55 21.85
N THR A 217 8.50 -0.45 21.38
CA THR A 217 8.96 0.91 21.75
C THR A 217 8.71 1.22 23.23
N GLU A 218 7.57 0.82 23.77
CA GLU A 218 7.19 1.06 25.17
C GLU A 218 8.09 0.31 26.15
N ARG A 219 8.54 -0.91 25.81
CA ARG A 219 9.58 -1.61 26.57
C ARG A 219 10.87 -0.82 26.67
N GLY A 220 11.18 -0.05 25.63
CA GLY A 220 12.31 0.88 25.58
C GLY A 220 12.03 2.24 26.22
N GLN A 221 10.86 2.43 26.85
CA GLN A 221 10.38 3.70 27.41
C GLN A 221 10.22 4.82 26.37
N VAL A 222 9.94 4.45 25.12
CA VAL A 222 9.66 5.36 24.02
C VAL A 222 8.23 5.15 23.56
N THR A 223 7.48 6.22 23.31
CA THR A 223 6.16 6.13 22.69
C THR A 223 6.30 6.19 21.18
N TYR A 224 5.77 5.20 20.47
CA TYR A 224 5.71 5.22 19.01
C TYR A 224 4.81 6.36 18.52
N GLU A 225 5.38 7.23 17.69
CA GLU A 225 4.68 8.33 17.02
C GLU A 225 4.75 8.13 15.50
N GLU A 226 3.62 7.76 14.90
CA GLU A 226 3.51 7.48 13.47
C GLU A 226 3.99 8.66 12.59
N THR A 227 3.63 9.89 12.97
CA THR A 227 3.95 11.10 12.19
C THR A 227 5.39 11.61 12.39
N LYS A 228 6.16 10.98 13.28
CA LYS A 228 7.56 11.33 13.58
C LYS A 228 8.48 10.11 13.44
N GLY A 229 8.50 9.22 14.43
CA GLY A 229 9.34 8.02 14.41
C GLY A 229 8.99 7.10 13.26
N GLY A 230 7.69 6.83 13.05
CA GLY A 230 7.23 6.02 11.92
C GLY A 230 7.58 6.63 10.56
N LYS A 231 7.33 7.94 10.40
CA LYS A 231 7.72 8.71 9.21
C LYS A 231 9.22 8.60 8.92
N ASP A 232 10.07 8.86 9.91
CA ASP A 232 11.53 8.86 9.71
C ASP A 232 12.04 7.45 9.39
N ALA A 233 11.49 6.44 10.05
CA ALA A 233 11.73 5.03 9.75
C ALA A 233 11.32 4.69 8.31
N LEU A 234 10.10 5.03 7.89
CA LEU A 234 9.63 4.76 6.53
C LEU A 234 10.47 5.50 5.48
N ILE A 235 10.89 6.75 5.72
CA ILE A 235 11.80 7.47 4.82
C ILE A 235 13.14 6.75 4.69
N ALA A 236 13.67 6.18 5.78
CA ALA A 236 14.96 5.52 5.78
C ALA A 236 14.91 4.05 5.31
N LEU A 237 13.75 3.40 5.40
CA LEU A 237 13.54 1.97 5.10
C LEU A 237 14.24 1.50 3.83
N ASP A 238 15.24 0.64 3.96
CA ASP A 238 15.90 0.07 2.80
C ASP A 238 15.08 -1.10 2.22
N TRP A 239 14.24 -0.79 1.23
CA TRP A 239 13.38 -1.80 0.60
C TRP A 239 14.16 -2.96 -0.04
N SER A 240 15.45 -2.77 -0.38
CA SER A 240 16.26 -3.85 -0.98
C SER A 240 16.62 -4.95 0.02
N VAL A 241 16.63 -4.65 1.32
CA VAL A 241 16.95 -5.63 2.37
C VAL A 241 15.71 -6.23 3.03
N VAL A 242 14.52 -5.66 2.80
CA VAL A 242 13.26 -6.19 3.36
C VAL A 242 13.01 -7.65 2.92
N PRO A 243 13.04 -8.01 1.62
CA PRO A 243 12.90 -9.41 1.22
C PRO A 243 14.17 -10.19 1.57
N LYS A 244 14.03 -11.43 2.06
CA LYS A 244 15.19 -12.32 2.29
C LYS A 244 15.32 -13.40 1.22
N CYS A 245 14.26 -13.68 0.46
CA CYS A 245 14.24 -14.63 -0.66
C CYS A 245 13.26 -14.20 -1.77
N GLN A 246 13.27 -14.92 -2.89
CA GLN A 246 12.45 -14.62 -4.08
C GLN A 246 10.94 -14.80 -3.89
N LEU A 247 10.48 -15.47 -2.84
CA LEU A 247 9.05 -15.65 -2.57
C LEU A 247 8.49 -14.66 -1.54
N ASP A 248 9.36 -13.96 -0.81
CA ASP A 248 8.93 -13.01 0.21
C ASP A 248 8.30 -11.76 -0.44
N ILE A 249 7.38 -11.13 0.28
CA ILE A 249 6.81 -9.80 0.01
C ILE A 249 6.32 -9.55 -1.44
N PRO A 250 5.54 -10.45 -2.04
CA PRO A 250 5.12 -10.32 -3.43
C PRO A 250 4.26 -9.08 -3.72
N ILE A 251 3.57 -8.52 -2.71
CA ILE A 251 2.71 -7.34 -2.89
C ILE A 251 3.55 -6.06 -3.09
N ILE A 252 4.54 -5.79 -2.23
CA ILE A 252 5.39 -4.60 -2.41
C ILE A 252 6.26 -4.72 -3.66
N ARG A 253 6.69 -5.93 -4.03
CA ARG A 253 7.39 -6.14 -5.32
C ARG A 253 6.54 -5.75 -6.52
N SER A 254 5.24 -6.05 -6.51
CA SER A 254 4.32 -5.58 -7.56
C SER A 254 4.34 -4.05 -7.71
N LEU A 255 4.43 -3.30 -6.60
CA LEU A 255 4.55 -1.85 -6.64
C LEU A 255 5.87 -1.40 -7.28
N PHE A 256 6.99 -2.01 -6.88
CA PHE A 256 8.30 -1.69 -7.45
C PHE A 256 8.37 -2.02 -8.93
N GLU A 257 7.82 -3.16 -9.35
CA GLU A 257 7.79 -3.57 -10.75
C GLU A 257 6.95 -2.61 -11.61
N ASP A 258 5.77 -2.18 -11.13
CA ASP A 258 4.93 -1.22 -11.86
C ASP A 258 5.59 0.17 -12.01
N ILE A 259 6.26 0.66 -10.96
CA ILE A 259 7.02 1.91 -11.05
C ILE A 259 8.22 1.74 -12.00
N SER A 260 8.95 0.63 -11.91
CA SER A 260 10.10 0.33 -12.77
C SER A 260 9.71 0.26 -14.25
N GLU A 261 8.59 -0.39 -14.55
CA GLU A 261 8.01 -0.42 -15.89
C GLU A 261 7.63 0.98 -16.37
N TRP A 262 7.11 1.84 -15.49
CA TRP A 262 6.86 3.23 -15.84
C TRP A 262 8.15 3.97 -16.20
N PHE A 263 9.26 3.75 -15.47
CA PHE A 263 10.57 4.31 -15.80
C PHE A 263 11.27 3.63 -17.00
N GLY A 264 10.86 2.43 -17.39
CA GLY A 264 11.54 1.62 -18.39
C GLY A 264 12.88 1.04 -17.91
N ILE A 265 12.99 0.72 -16.62
CA ILE A 265 14.18 0.13 -15.99
C ILE A 265 13.86 -1.23 -15.36
N GLU A 266 14.90 -1.98 -14.99
CA GLU A 266 14.74 -3.18 -14.17
C GLU A 266 14.35 -2.82 -12.72
N SER A 267 13.52 -3.65 -12.09
CA SER A 267 13.14 -3.44 -10.70
C SER A 267 14.33 -3.56 -9.76
N PRO A 268 14.50 -2.60 -8.82
CA PRO A 268 15.58 -2.67 -7.83
C PRO A 268 15.33 -3.76 -6.78
N ILE A 269 14.14 -4.37 -6.76
CA ILE A 269 13.79 -5.49 -5.88
C ILE A 269 13.44 -6.70 -6.74
N ILE A 270 14.33 -7.69 -6.75
CA ILE A 270 14.19 -8.90 -7.56
C ILE A 270 13.30 -9.92 -6.84
N GLY A 271 12.42 -10.59 -7.59
CA GLY A 271 11.70 -11.79 -7.18
C GLY A 271 10.28 -11.82 -7.72
N ASP A 272 9.46 -12.71 -7.17
CA ASP A 272 8.09 -12.91 -7.66
C ASP A 272 7.16 -11.77 -7.24
N THR A 273 6.25 -11.40 -8.14
CA THR A 273 5.22 -10.39 -7.92
C THR A 273 3.85 -11.03 -7.66
N HIS A 274 2.95 -10.33 -6.97
CA HIS A 274 1.59 -10.81 -6.76
C HIS A 274 0.71 -10.64 -8.03
N PRO A 275 0.10 -11.69 -8.60
CA PRO A 275 -0.61 -11.63 -9.88
C PRO A 275 -1.85 -10.71 -9.87
N GLY A 276 -2.42 -10.44 -8.68
CA GLY A 276 -3.53 -9.49 -8.52
C GLY A 276 -3.14 -8.01 -8.55
N PHE A 277 -1.85 -7.69 -8.37
CA PHE A 277 -1.32 -6.32 -8.32
C PHE A 277 -0.17 -6.08 -9.32
N TYR A 278 0.29 -7.11 -9.99
CA TYR A 278 1.11 -7.03 -11.20
C TYR A 278 0.89 -8.30 -12.03
N PRO A 279 0.11 -8.24 -13.12
CA PRO A 279 -0.29 -9.43 -13.86
C PRO A 279 0.88 -9.96 -14.68
N ALA A 280 0.87 -11.26 -14.95
CA ALA A 280 1.87 -11.90 -15.80
C ALA A 280 1.96 -11.23 -17.18
N THR A 281 3.16 -11.25 -17.78
CA THR A 281 3.42 -10.67 -19.11
C THR A 281 2.60 -11.28 -20.24
N SER A 282 2.04 -12.48 -20.03
CA SER A 282 1.11 -13.15 -20.95
C SER A 282 -0.28 -12.49 -21.00
N VAL A 283 -0.64 -11.68 -20.00
CA VAL A 283 -1.90 -10.95 -19.98
C VAL A 283 -1.85 -9.81 -20.99
N ASN A 284 -2.85 -9.74 -21.87
CA ASN A 284 -2.98 -8.60 -22.78
C ASN A 284 -3.33 -7.33 -21.99
N ARG A 285 -2.32 -6.50 -21.73
CA ARG A 285 -2.44 -5.26 -20.96
C ARG A 285 -3.43 -4.26 -21.55
N ALA A 286 -3.73 -4.33 -22.85
CA ALA A 286 -4.74 -3.49 -23.48
C ALA A 286 -6.17 -3.76 -22.96
N ASN A 287 -6.39 -4.89 -22.29
CA ASN A 287 -7.68 -5.27 -21.71
C ASN A 287 -7.81 -4.93 -20.21
N LEU A 288 -6.76 -4.40 -19.58
CA LEU A 288 -6.78 -4.04 -18.17
C LEU A 288 -7.55 -2.74 -17.93
N LEU A 289 -8.10 -2.55 -16.74
CA LEU A 289 -8.77 -1.32 -16.34
C LEU A 289 -7.75 -0.24 -15.97
N LEU A 290 -6.70 -0.63 -15.25
CA LEU A 290 -5.55 0.16 -14.83
C LEU A 290 -4.28 -0.41 -15.49
N ARG A 291 -3.11 0.15 -15.17
CA ARG A 291 -1.81 -0.39 -15.64
C ARG A 291 -1.59 -1.84 -15.18
N ASN A 292 -2.09 -2.18 -14.00
CA ASN A 292 -1.80 -3.41 -13.28
C ASN A 292 -3.04 -4.26 -12.91
N MET A 293 -4.26 -3.89 -13.31
CA MET A 293 -5.47 -4.66 -12.97
C MET A 293 -6.71 -4.38 -13.80
#